data_AF-W4QMW1-F1
#
_entry.id   AF-W4QMW1-F1
#
_cell.length_a   1.000
_cell.length_b   1.000
_cell.length_c   1.000
_cell.angle_alpha   90.00
_cell.angle_beta   90.00
_cell.angle_gamma   90.00
#
_symmetry.space_group_name_H-M   'P 1'
#
loop_
_entity.id
_entity.type
_entity.pdbx_description
1 polymer ?
#
loop_
_entity_poly.entity_id
_entity_poly.type
_entity_poly.pdbx_seq_one_letter_code
_entity_poly.pdbx_strand_id
1 'polypeptide(L)' 'MNYGRLFCEICNFDFYKKYGELGGDFIEGHHTIPVSELEEGHKTNVKDIVLVCSNCHRMLHRK' A
#
# COMPACT_ATOMS: atom_id res chain seq x y z
N MET A 1 2.91 7.31 -9.94
CA MET A 1 2.35 5.98 -10.23
C MET A 1 3.23 5.34 -11.30
N ASN A 2 3.98 4.28 -10.96
CA ASN A 2 4.78 3.55 -11.95
C ASN A 2 3.84 2.71 -12.82
N TYR A 3 3.77 3.08 -14.09
CA TYR A 3 2.90 2.54 -15.14
C TYR A 3 3.05 1.01 -15.30
N GLY A 4 2.20 0.25 -14.62
CA GLY A 4 1.95 -1.18 -14.91
C GLY A 4 2.52 -2.21 -13.94
N ARG A 5 3.04 -1.81 -12.77
CA ARG A 5 3.56 -2.80 -11.80
C ARG A 5 3.28 -2.41 -10.35
N LEU A 6 2.62 -3.31 -9.63
CA LEU A 6 2.31 -3.17 -8.21
C LEU A 6 3.36 -3.89 -7.37
N PHE A 7 4.01 -3.15 -6.47
CA PHE A 7 5.00 -3.70 -5.55
C PHE A 7 4.99 -2.88 -4.25
N CYS A 8 5.47 -3.50 -3.17
CA CYS A 8 5.61 -2.87 -1.87
C CYS A 8 6.72 -1.83 -1.92
N GLU A 9 6.39 -0.57 -1.61
CA GLU A 9 7.35 0.55 -1.59
C GLU A 9 8.32 0.48 -0.40
N ILE A 10 8.07 -0.39 0.58
CA ILE A 10 8.92 -0.58 1.76
C ILE A 10 9.97 -1.67 1.54
N CYS A 11 9.56 -2.85 1.04
CA CYS A 11 10.44 -4.02 0.94
C CYS A 11 10.63 -4.55 -0.48
N ASN A 12 10.09 -3.85 -1.48
CA ASN A 12 10.12 -4.22 -2.91
C ASN A 12 9.46 -5.57 -3.24
N PHE A 13 8.66 -6.13 -2.32
CA PHE A 13 7.91 -7.36 -2.56
C PHE A 13 6.86 -7.14 -3.66
N ASP A 14 6.75 -8.11 -4.56
CA ASP A 14 5.87 -8.08 -5.71
C ASP A 14 5.12 -9.41 -5.79
N PHE A 15 3.79 -9.33 -5.66
CA PHE A 15 2.92 -10.51 -5.63
C PHE A 15 2.92 -11.26 -6.96
N TYR A 16 2.93 -10.55 -8.09
CA TYR A 16 3.00 -11.17 -9.41
C TYR A 16 4.32 -11.92 -9.60
N LYS A 17 5.45 -11.32 -9.22
CA LYS A 17 6.75 -12.01 -9.27
C LYS A 17 6.82 -13.24 -8.39
N LYS A 18 6.12 -13.25 -7.25
CA LYS A 18 6.17 -14.35 -6.29
C LYS A 18 5.18 -15.47 -6.62
N TYR A 19 3.98 -15.12 -7.09
CA TYR A 19 2.83 -16.02 -7.21
C TYR A 19 2.28 -16.15 -8.63
N GLY A 20 2.85 -15.43 -9.61
CA GLY A 20 2.33 -15.38 -10.98
C GLY A 20 0.97 -14.69 -11.05
N GLU A 21 0.09 -15.18 -11.92
CA GLU A 21 -1.27 -14.66 -12.12
C GLU A 21 -2.08 -14.52 -10.82
N LEU A 22 -1.86 -15.41 -9.84
CA LEU A 22 -2.52 -15.33 -8.54
C LEU A 22 -2.19 -14.03 -7.78
N GLY A 23 -0.99 -13.48 -8.00
CA GLY A 23 -0.55 -12.22 -7.41
C GLY A 23 -0.71 -11.01 -8.34
N GLY A 24 -1.33 -11.19 -9.51
CA GLY A 24 -1.65 -10.11 -10.43
C GLY A 24 -2.62 -9.11 -9.80
N ASP A 25 -2.42 -7.82 -10.12
CA ASP A 25 -3.26 -6.71 -9.68
C ASP A 25 -3.52 -6.61 -8.16
N PHE A 26 -2.67 -7.25 -7.34
CA PHE A 26 -2.80 -7.29 -5.89
C PHE A 26 -1.69 -6.51 -5.18
N ILE A 27 -2.09 -5.53 -4.38
CA ILE A 27 -1.26 -4.81 -3.40
C ILE A 27 -2.20 -4.12 -2.39
N GLU A 28 -1.69 -3.81 -1.20
CA GLU A 28 -2.48 -3.10 -0.19
C GLU A 28 -2.09 -1.61 -0.16
N GLY A 29 -3.08 -0.72 -0.12
CA GLY A 29 -2.87 0.71 0.13
C GLY A 29 -2.92 1.00 1.63
N HIS A 30 -1.92 1.71 2.14
CA HIS A 30 -1.87 2.17 3.53
C HIS A 30 -1.87 3.70 3.58
N HIS A 31 -2.75 4.29 4.39
CA HIS A 31 -2.74 5.73 4.61
C HIS A 31 -1.52 6.11 5.44
N THR A 32 -0.70 7.04 4.97
CA THR A 32 0.50 7.49 5.70
C THR A 32 0.15 8.37 6.90
N ILE A 33 -1.03 8.97 6.90
CA ILE A 33 -1.60 9.72 8.02
C ILE A 33 -2.73 8.85 8.60
N PRO A 34 -2.74 8.56 9.91
CA PRO A 34 -3.84 7.82 10.53
C PRO A 34 -5.17 8.51 10.24
N VAL A 35 -6.17 7.73 9.83
CA VAL A 35 -7.50 8.27 9.49
C VAL A 35 -8.12 9.02 10.69
N SER A 36 -7.78 8.63 11.92
CA SER A 36 -8.21 9.30 13.16
C SER A 36 -7.61 10.69 13.37
N GLU A 37 -6.51 11.02 12.68
CA GLU A 37 -5.84 12.32 12.73
C GLU A 37 -6.20 13.21 11.54
N LEU A 38 -7.03 12.71 10.62
CA LEU A 38 -7.52 13.51 9.51
C LEU A 38 -8.56 14.50 10.01
N GLU A 39 -8.31 15.80 9.79
CA GLU A 39 -9.26 16.85 10.09
C GLU A 39 -10.56 16.69 9.27
N GLU A 40 -11.66 17.15 9.84
CA GLU A 40 -12.96 17.16 9.17
C GLU A 40 -12.87 17.96 7.86
N GLY A 41 -13.14 17.30 6.73
CA GLY A 41 -12.99 17.91 5.39
C GLY A 41 -11.69 17.58 4.66
N HIS A 42 -10.81 16.75 5.24
CA HIS A 42 -9.62 16.27 4.53
C HIS A 42 -10.00 15.46 3.30
N LYS A 43 -9.53 15.90 2.12
CA LYS A 43 -9.66 15.14 0.86
C LYS A 43 -8.48 14.21 0.73
N THR A 44 -8.73 12.90 0.86
CA THR A 44 -7.74 11.86 0.56
C THR A 44 -7.23 12.01 -0.86
N ASN A 45 -5.93 12.20 -1.03
CA ASN A 45 -5.26 12.17 -2.31
C ASN A 45 -4.46 10.87 -2.45
N VAL A 46 -4.16 10.49 -3.68
CA VAL A 46 -3.30 9.33 -3.97
C VAL A 46 -1.95 9.43 -3.26
N LYS A 47 -1.39 10.65 -3.12
CA LYS A 47 -0.14 10.89 -2.40
C LYS A 47 -0.17 10.56 -0.91
N ASP A 48 -1.37 10.42 -0.33
CA ASP A 48 -1.58 10.13 1.09
C ASP A 48 -1.66 8.60 1.33
N ILE A 49 -1.46 7.80 0.27
CA ILE A 49 -1.51 6.35 0.27
C ILE A 49 -0.17 5.80 -0.23
N VAL A 50 0.43 4.92 0.55
CA VAL A 50 1.62 4.14 0.17
C VAL A 50 1.22 2.71 -0.15
N LEU A 51 1.80 2.13 -1.20
CA LEU A 51 1.57 0.73 -1.58
C LEU A 51 2.49 -0.19 -0.78
N VAL A 52 1.90 -1.15 -0.09
CA VAL A 52 2.58 -2.07 0.83
C VAL A 52 2.11 -3.50 0.62
N CYS A 53 2.97 -4.49 0.92
CA CYS A 53 2.53 -5.89 0.98
C CYS A 53 1.85 -6.18 2.32
N SER A 54 1.06 -7.26 2.38
CA SER A 54 0.29 -7.67 3.57
C SER A 54 1.14 -7.81 4.84
N ASN A 55 2.39 -8.25 4.71
CA ASN A 55 3.31 -8.36 5.84
C ASN A 55 3.73 -6.98 6.35
N CYS A 56 4.14 -6.08 5.45
CA CYS A 56 4.49 -4.71 5.81
C CYS A 56 3.30 -3.95 6.38
N HIS A 57 2.11 -4.11 5.78
CA HIS A 57 0.89 -3.46 6.26
C HIS A 57 0.56 -3.89 7.69
N ARG A 58 0.66 -5.21 7.97
CA ARG A 58 0.47 -5.73 9.33
C ARG A 58 1.48 -5.16 10.33
N MET A 59 2.72 -4.94 9.91
CA MET A 59 3.75 -4.35 10.78
C MET A 59 3.54 -2.86 11.03
N LEU A 60 2.98 -2.12 10.08
CA LEU A 60 2.64 -0.70 10.25
C LEU A 60 1.51 -0.51 11.27
N HIS A 61 0.48 -1.35 11.24
CA HIS A 61 -0.63 -1.32 12.23
C HIS A 61 -0.25 -1.85 13.62
N ARG A 62 0.94 -2.43 13.79
CA ARG A 62 1.42 -2.97 15.08
C ARG A 62 2.25 -1.95 15.88
N LYS A 63 2.61 -0.84 15.27
CA LYS A 63 3.27 0.29 15.93
C LYS A 63 2.21 1.29 16.37
#